data_AF-A0A7C2TYC5-F1
#
_entry.id   AF-A0A7C2TYC5-F1
#
_cell.length_a   1.000
_cell.length_b   1.000
_cell.length_c   1.000
_cell.angle_alpha   90.00
_cell.angle_beta   90.00
_cell.angle_gamma   90.00
#
_symmetry.space_group_name_H-M   'P 1'
#
loop_
_entity.id
_entity.type
_entity.pdbx_description
1 polymer ?
#
loop_
_entity_poly.entity_id
_entity_poly.type
_entity_poly.pdbx_seq_one_letter_code
_entity_poly.pdbx_strand_id
1 'polypeptide(L)' 'MQTTRRPILLTKNGKPTAVLVDVKKFAEQLASRRLARLLKQAEKEIAEGKGRDIDEFFDEFAKAHKL' A
#
# COMPACT_ATOMS: atom_id res chain seq x y z
N MET A 1 0.41 33.41 -1.63
CA MET A 1 1.14 32.13 -1.80
C MET A 1 0.22 31.15 -2.51
N GLN A 2 0.65 30.51 -3.60
CA GLN A 2 -0.19 29.52 -4.30
C GLN A 2 -0.47 28.33 -3.37
N THR A 3 -1.73 28.17 -2.97
CA THR A 3 -2.23 27.15 -2.02
C THR A 3 -2.47 25.78 -2.66
N THR A 4 -1.78 25.45 -3.76
CA THR A 4 -2.00 24.18 -4.46
C THR A 4 -1.05 23.11 -3.93
N ARG A 5 -1.58 21.96 -3.48
CA ARG A 5 -0.80 20.77 -3.07
C ARG A 5 -0.18 20.02 -4.26
N ARG A 6 0.21 20.74 -5.32
CA ARG A 6 0.82 20.15 -6.52
C ARG A 6 2.32 19.95 -6.28
N PRO A 7 2.92 18.84 -6.74
CA PRO A 7 4.37 18.66 -6.68
C PRO A 7 5.12 19.79 -7.38
N ILE A 8 6.24 20.22 -6.79
CA ILE A 8 7.11 21.25 -7.37
C ILE A 8 8.42 20.61 -7.78
N LEU A 9 8.82 20.81 -9.04
CA LEU A 9 10.11 20.38 -9.57
C LEU A 9 11.18 21.43 -9.24
N LEU A 10 12.25 21.02 -8.57
CA LEU A 10 13.44 21.83 -8.35
C LEU A 10 14.46 21.51 -9.44
N THR A 11 15.00 22.54 -10.09
CA THR A 11 16.01 22.39 -11.15
C THR A 11 17.33 23.05 -10.77
N LYS A 12 18.44 22.48 -11.26
CA LYS A 12 19.78 23.07 -11.21
C LYS A 12 20.36 23.04 -12.61
N ASN A 13 20.77 24.20 -13.13
CA ASN A 13 21.30 24.36 -14.49
C ASN A 13 20.36 23.80 -15.58
N GLY A 14 19.05 24.07 -15.44
CA GLY A 14 18.02 23.60 -16.38
C GLY A 14 17.66 22.11 -16.25
N LYS A 15 18.28 21.36 -15.34
CA LYS A 15 18.01 19.93 -15.12
C LYS A 15 17.24 19.70 -13.83
N PRO A 16 16.16 18.91 -13.81
CA PRO A 16 15.48 18.51 -12.58
C PRO A 16 16.43 17.77 -11.63
N THR A 17 16.43 18.15 -10.35
CA THR A 17 17.27 17.54 -9.32
C THR A 17 16.49 17.00 -8.13
N ALA A 18 15.31 17.57 -7.85
CA ALA A 18 14.45 17.12 -6.76
C ALA A 18 12.98 17.45 -7.04
N VAL A 19 12.07 16.80 -6.31
CA VAL A 19 10.64 17.09 -6.31
C VAL A 19 10.21 17.35 -4.87
N LEU A 20 9.65 18.52 -4.62
CA LEU A 20 9.01 18.84 -3.34
C LEU A 20 7.55 18.39 -3.40
N VAL A 21 7.13 17.61 -2.41
CA VAL A 21 5.79 17.05 -2.30
C VAL A 21 5.21 17.31 -0.91
N ASP A 22 3.88 17.33 -0.81
CA ASP A 22 3.18 17.27 0.46
C ASP A 22 3.44 15.89 1.11
N VAL A 23 4.07 15.90 2.28
CA VAL A 23 4.51 14.68 2.97
C VAL A 23 3.34 13.78 3.35
N LYS A 24 2.19 14.35 3.75
CA LYS A 24 1.02 13.57 4.15
C LYS A 24 0.42 12.87 2.95
N LYS A 25 0.23 13.60 1.84
CA LYS A 25 -0.26 13.04 0.58
C LYS A 25 0.68 11.96 0.03
N PHE A 26 2.00 12.17 0.13
CA PHE A 26 2.97 11.19 -0.31
C PHE A 26 2.91 9.91 0.52
N ALA A 27 2.82 10.03 1.86
CA ALA A 27 2.67 8.89 2.75
C ALA A 27 1.38 8.10 2.50
N GLU A 28 0.25 8.79 2.30
CA GLU A 28 -1.04 8.18 1.92
C GLU A 28 -0.90 7.38 0.61
N GLN A 29 -0.32 7.98 -0.43
CA GLN A 29 -0.08 7.28 -1.70
C GLN A 29 0.84 6.08 -1.55
N LEU A 30 1.88 6.19 -0.72
CA LEU A 30 2.81 5.09 -0.46
C LEU A 30 2.09 3.92 0.22
N ALA A 31 1.24 4.19 1.20
CA ALA A 31 0.43 3.18 1.88
C ALA A 31 -0.55 2.49 0.90
N SER A 32 -1.28 3.27 0.08
CA SER A 32 -2.20 2.73 -0.92
C SER A 32 -1.48 1.84 -1.95
N ARG A 33 -0.30 2.24 -2.41
CA ARG A 33 0.50 1.43 -3.36
C ARG A 33 0.96 0.11 -2.74
N ARG A 34 1.34 0.12 -1.46
CA ARG A 34 1.71 -1.10 -0.73
C ARG A 34 0.52 -2.04 -0.62
N LEU A 35 -0.65 -1.52 -0.23
CA LEU A 35 -1.88 -2.32 -0.16
C LEU A 35 -2.27 -2.88 -1.53
N ALA A 36 -2.22 -2.08 -2.59
CA ALA A 36 -2.53 -2.54 -3.95
C ALA A 36 -1.64 -3.70 -4.40
N ARG A 37 -0.36 -3.72 -3.99
CA ARG A 37 0.53 -4.85 -4.28
C ARG A 37 0.10 -6.13 -3.55
N LEU A 38 -0.32 -6.01 -2.29
CA LEU A 38 -0.82 -7.15 -1.51
C LEU A 38 -2.13 -7.68 -2.10
N LEU A 39 -3.07 -6.78 -2.44
CA LEU A 39 -4.35 -7.15 -3.06
C LEU A 39 -4.15 -7.87 -4.40
N LYS A 40 -3.28 -7.34 -5.27
CA LYS A 40 -2.97 -8.00 -6.54
C LYS A 40 -2.44 -9.43 -6.37
N GLN A 41 -1.63 -9.66 -5.34
CA GLN A 41 -1.13 -11.00 -5.03
C GLN A 41 -2.26 -11.90 -4.51
N ALA A 42 -3.10 -11.38 -3.60
CA ALA A 42 -4.23 -12.11 -3.06
C ALA A 42 -5.26 -12.48 -4.15
N GLU A 43 -5.57 -11.57 -5.07
CA GLU A 43 -6.43 -11.83 -6.23
C GLU A 43 -5.91 -12.98 -7.10
N LYS A 44 -4.59 -13.03 -7.33
CA LYS A 44 -3.94 -14.12 -8.04
C LYS A 44 -4.07 -15.44 -7.28
N GLU A 45 -3.84 -15.41 -5.97
CA GLU A 45 -3.96 -16.60 -5.11
C GLU A 45 -5.38 -17.16 -5.11
N ILE A 46 -6.39 -16.30 -5.01
CA ILE A 46 -7.80 -16.68 -5.10
C ILE A 46 -8.09 -17.33 -6.46
N ALA A 47 -7.62 -16.72 -7.56
CA ALA A 47 -7.81 -17.27 -8.90
C ALA A 47 -7.12 -18.64 -9.09
N GLU A 48 -6.03 -18.90 -8.36
CA GLU A 48 -5.32 -20.19 -8.33
C GLU A 48 -5.95 -21.19 -7.33
N GLY A 49 -7.06 -20.83 -6.66
CA GLY A 49 -7.71 -21.67 -5.66
C GLY A 49 -6.90 -21.80 -4.35
N LYS A 50 -5.95 -20.89 -4.11
CA LYS A 50 -5.17 -20.85 -2.88
C LYS A 50 -5.92 -20.10 -1.79
N GLY A 51 -5.91 -20.67 -0.60
CA GLY A 51 -6.61 -20.16 0.57
C GLY A 51 -6.96 -21.31 1.50
N ARG A 52 -7.65 -21.00 2.58
CA ARG A 52 -8.23 -21.98 3.47
C ARG A 52 -9.59 -21.50 3.94
N ASP A 53 -10.42 -22.41 4.40
CA ASP A 53 -11.71 -22.06 4.95
C ASP A 53 -11.54 -21.20 6.21
N ILE A 54 -12.44 -20.23 6.38
CA ILE A 54 -12.33 -19.25 7.47
C ILE A 54 -12.71 -19.87 8.81
N ASP A 55 -13.67 -20.79 8.83
CA ASP A 55 -14.11 -21.47 10.06
C ASP A 55 -13.01 -22.45 10.50
N GLU A 56 -12.45 -23.21 9.56
CA GLU A 56 -11.24 -24.02 9.82
C GLU A 56 -10.10 -23.16 10.39
N PHE A 57 -9.93 -21.94 9.88
CA PHE A 57 -8.91 -21.05 10.40
C PHE A 57 -9.11 -20.71 11.87
N PHE A 58 -10.32 -20.29 12.23
CA PHE A 58 -10.62 -19.85 13.58
C PHE A 58 -10.60 -21.00 14.58
N ASP A 59 -11.06 -22.19 14.18
CA ASP A 59 -10.99 -23.39 14.99
C ASP A 59 -9.55 -23.76 15.36
N GLU A 60 -8.64 -23.75 14.37
CA GLU A 60 -7.21 -23.98 14.62
C GLU A 60 -6.61 -22.89 15.51
N PHE A 61 -6.93 -21.63 15.23
CA PHE A 61 -6.41 -20.49 15.96
C PHE A 61 -6.84 -20.51 17.43
N ALA A 62 -8.12 -20.74 17.71
CA ALA A 62 -8.66 -20.84 19.06
C ALA A 62 -8.01 -21.98 19.84
N LYS A 63 -7.86 -23.17 19.22
CA LYS A 63 -7.17 -24.32 19.81
C LYS A 63 -5.71 -23.99 20.15
N ALA A 64 -4.99 -23.33 19.24
CA ALA A 64 -3.59 -22.96 19.44
C ALA A 64 -3.40 -21.94 20.58
N HIS A 65 -4.37 -21.04 20.76
CA HIS A 65 -4.30 -19.95 21.74
C HIS A 65 -5.13 -20.19 23.02
N LYS A 66 -5.81 -21.34 23.14
CA LYS A 66 -6.70 -21.70 24.26
C LYS A 66 -7.77 -20.64 24.53
N LEU A 67 -8.35 -20.11 23.45
CA LEU A 67 -9.45 -19.14 23.47
C LEU A 67 -10.81 -19.86 23.46
#